data_AF-A0A661U926-F1
#
_entry.id   AF-A0A661U926-F1
#
_cell.length_a   1.000
_cell.length_b   1.000
_cell.length_c   1.000
_cell.angle_alpha   90.00
_cell.angle_beta   90.00
_cell.angle_gamma   90.00
#
_symmetry.space_group_name_H-M   'P 1'
#
loop_
_entity.id
_entity.type
_entity.pdbx_description
1 polymer ?
#
loop_
_entity_poly.entity_id
_entity_poly.type
_entity_poly.pdbx_seq_one_letter_code
_entity_poly.pdbx_strand_id
1 'polypeptide(L)'
;AKRNWFIGIKTPWTLSSEKVWEHTHQRASKLFKISGILALVGIFFSHQAIYFVIVPVIFVSAYLVVFSYFDYQREVSVKEN
;
A
#
# COMPACT_ATOMS: atom_id res chain seq x y z
N ALA A 1 -6.92 -8.62 -5.02
CA ALA A 1 -6.32 -9.95 -5.30
C ALA A 1 -6.49 -10.78 -4.04
N LYS A 2 -6.93 -12.04 -4.17
CA LYS A 2 -7.29 -12.86 -3.01
C LYS A 2 -6.09 -13.02 -2.07
N ARG A 3 -6.33 -12.95 -0.76
CA ARG A 3 -5.28 -13.10 0.24
C ARG A 3 -4.56 -14.44 0.09
N ASN A 4 -3.24 -14.38 0.01
CA ASN A 4 -2.38 -15.55 -0.15
C ASN A 4 -1.09 -15.37 0.65
N TRP A 5 -0.34 -16.46 0.80
CA TRP A 5 0.85 -16.49 1.64
C TRP A 5 2.07 -15.78 1.01
N PHE A 6 2.10 -15.63 -0.31
CA PHE A 6 3.30 -15.22 -1.04
C PHE A 6 3.31 -13.73 -1.43
N ILE A 7 2.15 -13.15 -1.74
CA ILE A 7 2.03 -11.84 -2.38
C ILE A 7 1.12 -10.93 -1.55
N GLY A 8 1.59 -9.70 -1.28
CA GLY A 8 0.77 -8.62 -0.72
C GLY A 8 1.37 -7.96 0.53
N ILE A 9 0.61 -7.01 1.08
CA ILE A 9 0.97 -6.26 2.30
C ILE A 9 0.51 -7.07 3.51
N LYS A 10 1.44 -7.84 4.06
CA LYS A 10 1.22 -8.82 5.14
C LYS A 10 1.61 -8.27 6.49
N THR A 11 0.71 -7.50 7.07
CA THR A 11 0.77 -7.09 8.47
C THR A 11 -0.10 -8.04 9.30
N PRO A 12 0.13 -8.18 10.62
CA PRO A 12 -0.71 -9.04 11.45
C PRO A 12 -2.21 -8.74 11.30
N TRP A 13 -2.58 -7.45 11.21
CA TRP A 13 -3.97 -7.02 11.07
C TRP A 13 -4.56 -7.22 9.66
N THR A 14 -3.79 -7.04 8.57
CA THR A 14 -4.28 -7.36 7.21
C THR A 14 -4.49 -8.86 7.02
N LEU A 15 -3.75 -9.69 7.76
CA LEU A 15 -3.95 -11.15 7.79
C LEU A 15 -5.11 -11.58 8.71
N SER A 16 -5.61 -10.70 9.57
CA SER A 16 -6.77 -10.99 10.44
C SER A 16 -8.11 -10.70 9.78
N SER A 17 -8.17 -9.85 8.74
CA SER A 17 -9.42 -9.52 8.04
C SER A 17 -9.26 -9.50 6.52
N GLU A 18 -10.14 -10.24 5.82
CA GLU A 18 -10.22 -10.21 4.35
C GLU A 18 -10.70 -8.83 3.84
N LYS A 19 -11.53 -8.12 4.61
CA LYS A 19 -12.03 -6.79 4.23
C LYS A 19 -10.93 -5.75 4.26
N VAL A 20 -10.14 -5.71 5.34
CA VAL A 20 -8.94 -4.85 5.45
C VAL A 20 -7.91 -5.21 4.39
N TRP A 21 -7.72 -6.51 4.12
CA TRP A 21 -6.86 -6.97 3.04
C TRP A 21 -7.28 -6.37 1.70
N GLU A 22 -8.55 -6.52 1.31
CA GLU A 22 -9.05 -6.07 0.02
C GLU A 22 -9.02 -4.54 -0.08
N HIS A 23 -9.43 -3.81 0.96
CA HIS A 23 -9.35 -2.35 1.02
C HIS A 23 -7.91 -1.82 0.84
N THR A 24 -6.96 -2.45 1.52
CA THR A 24 -5.54 -2.09 1.47
C THR A 24 -4.99 -2.33 0.07
N HIS A 25 -5.27 -3.48 -0.54
CA HIS A 25 -4.76 -3.83 -1.87
C HIS A 25 -5.43 -3.04 -3.00
N GLN A 26 -6.71 -2.67 -2.86
CA GLN A 26 -7.36 -1.75 -3.80
C GLN A 26 -6.69 -0.38 -3.80
N ARG A 27 -6.39 0.18 -2.62
CA ARG A 27 -5.64 1.44 -2.50
C ARG A 27 -4.21 1.29 -3.02
N ALA A 28 -3.53 0.21 -2.65
CA ALA A 28 -2.18 -0.09 -3.11
C ALA A 28 -2.09 -0.07 -4.64
N SER A 29 -3.04 -0.73 -5.33
CA SER A 29 -3.04 -0.80 -6.79
C SER A 29 -3.10 0.58 -7.45
N LYS A 30 -3.86 1.53 -6.90
CA LYS A 30 -3.97 2.90 -7.42
C LYS A 30 -2.71 3.71 -7.12
N LEU A 31 -2.21 3.62 -5.88
CA LEU A 31 -1.03 4.39 -5.46
C LEU A 31 0.25 3.92 -6.16
N PHE A 32 0.47 2.61 -6.29
CA PHE A 32 1.64 2.10 -7.01
C PHE A 32 1.59 2.38 -8.51
N LYS A 33 0.41 2.45 -9.13
CA LYS A 33 0.27 2.96 -10.51
C LYS A 33 0.75 4.41 -10.62
N ILE A 34 0.37 5.26 -9.68
CA ILE A 34 0.83 6.66 -9.63
C ILE A 34 2.35 6.72 -9.39
N SER A 35 2.89 5.92 -8.46
CA SER A 35 4.34 5.83 -8.25
C SER A 35 5.10 5.39 -9.50
N GLY A 36 4.53 4.47 -10.29
CA GLY A 36 5.10 4.08 -11.59
C GLY A 36 5.13 5.22 -12.61
N ILE A 37 4.09 6.05 -12.66
CA ILE A 37 4.07 7.25 -13.51
C ILE A 37 5.12 8.25 -13.04
N LEU A 38 5.25 8.47 -11.73
CA LEU A 38 6.29 9.34 -11.16
C LEU A 38 7.71 8.85 -11.47
N ALA A 39 7.93 7.53 -11.46
CA ALA A 39 9.19 6.93 -11.87
C ALA A 39 9.55 7.27 -13.33
N LEU A 40 8.57 7.26 -14.25
CA LEU A 40 8.79 7.63 -15.65
C LEU A 40 9.21 9.10 -15.81
N VAL A 41 8.67 10.00 -14.98
CA VAL A 41 9.10 11.41 -14.95
C VAL A 41 10.57 11.53 -14.54
N GLY A 42 11.08 10.61 -13.72
CA GLY A 42 12.48 10.57 -13.31
C GLY A 42 13.48 10.44 -14.48
N ILE A 43 13.06 9.90 -15.63
CA ILE A 43 13.92 9.72 -16.81
C ILE A 43 14.48 11.07 -17.31
N PHE A 44 13.70 12.15 -17.18
CA PHE A 44 14.13 13.49 -17.59
C PHE A 44 15.24 14.09 -16.71
N PHE A 45 15.50 13.52 -15.53
CA PHE A 45 16.43 14.05 -14.54
C PHE A 45 17.68 13.19 -14.34
N SER A 46 17.89 12.16 -15.19
CA SER A 46 19.04 11.24 -15.31
C SER A 46 19.73 10.85 -13.99
N HIS A 47 20.53 11.73 -13.39
CA HIS A 47 21.21 11.48 -12.10
C HIS A 47 20.25 11.29 -10.92
N GLN A 48 19.06 11.92 -10.95
CA GLN A 48 18.10 11.86 -9.85
C GLN A 48 16.99 10.81 -10.08
N ALA A 49 17.00 10.11 -11.22
CA ALA A 49 15.92 9.20 -11.62
C ALA A 49 15.63 8.12 -10.56
N ILE A 50 16.67 7.65 -9.86
CA ILE A 50 16.52 6.64 -8.81
C ILE A 50 15.68 7.14 -7.62
N TYR A 51 15.77 8.42 -7.26
CA TYR A 51 14.98 9.00 -6.17
C TYR A 51 13.49 9.06 -6.54
N PHE A 52 13.16 9.30 -7.81
CA PHE A 52 11.79 9.27 -8.32
C PHE A 52 11.15 7.87 -8.28
N VAL A 53 11.96 6.81 -8.15
CA VAL A 53 11.47 5.44 -7.93
C VAL A 53 11.38 5.14 -6.43
N ILE A 54 12.48 5.31 -5.71
CA ILE A 54 12.60 4.85 -4.33
C ILE A 54 11.68 5.64 -3.39
N VAL A 55 11.66 6.98 -3.51
CA VAL A 55 10.90 7.83 -2.58
C VAL A 55 9.40 7.53 -2.64
N PRO A 56 8.74 7.51 -3.82
CA PRO A 56 7.32 7.17 -3.88
C PRO A 56 7.02 5.73 -3.46
N VAL A 57 7.89 4.76 -3.77
CA VAL A 57 7.68 3.35 -3.38
C VAL A 57 7.73 3.17 -1.87
N ILE A 58 8.74 3.72 -1.19
CA ILE A 58 8.86 3.67 0.27
C ILE A 58 7.69 4.41 0.91
N PHE A 59 7.39 5.62 0.43
CA PHE A 59 6.31 6.44 0.98
C PHE A 59 4.95 5.74 0.88
N VAL A 60 4.60 5.20 -0.30
CA VAL A 60 3.35 4.47 -0.51
C VAL A 60 3.31 3.20 0.35
N SER A 61 4.43 2.48 0.47
CA SER A 61 4.49 1.26 1.30
C SER A 61 4.24 1.59 2.78
N ALA A 62 4.92 2.61 3.31
CA ALA A 62 4.72 3.07 4.69
C ALA A 62 3.29 3.57 4.92
N TYR A 63 2.76 4.37 3.99
CA TYR A 63 1.38 4.84 4.03
C TYR A 63 0.38 3.68 4.09
N LEU A 64 0.56 2.62 3.29
CA LEU A 64 -0.35 1.48 3.26
C LEU A 64 -0.31 0.66 4.56
N VAL A 65 0.86 0.54 5.21
CA VAL A 65 0.98 -0.09 6.53
C VAL A 65 0.17 0.70 7.56
N VAL A 66 0.34 2.02 7.62
CA VAL A 66 -0.39 2.89 8.55
C VAL A 66 -1.89 2.87 8.25
N PHE A 67 -2.26 3.04 6.98
CA PHE A 67 -3.64 3.00 6.52
C PHE A 67 -4.32 1.69 6.94
N SER A 68 -3.68 0.55 6.71
CA SER A 68 -4.25 -0.76 7.02
C SER A 68 -4.45 -0.98 8.52
N TYR A 69 -3.60 -0.39 9.36
CA TYR A 69 -3.78 -0.44 10.82
C TYR A 69 -5.05 0.31 11.24
N PHE A 70 -5.22 1.54 10.74
CA PHE A 70 -6.43 2.32 11.04
C PHE A 70 -7.70 1.67 10.48
N ASP A 71 -7.64 1.10 9.27
CA ASP A 71 -8.80 0.41 8.70
C ASP A 71 -9.18 -0.82 9.53
N TYR A 72 -8.20 -1.55 10.06
CA TYR A 72 -8.43 -2.65 10.99
C TYR A 72 -9.06 -2.20 12.30
N GLN A 73 -8.53 -1.15 12.93
CA GLN A 73 -9.11 -0.59 14.16
C GLN A 73 -10.57 -0.18 13.96
N ARG A 74 -10.89 0.43 12.80
CA ARG A 74 -12.27 0.77 12.43
C ARG A 74 -13.16 -0.45 12.21
N GLU A 75 -12.63 -1.53 11.64
CA GLU A 75 -13.40 -2.76 11.48
C GLU A 75 -13.70 -3.43 12.82
N VAL A 76 -12.72 -3.48 13.73
CA VAL A 76 -12.90 -4.08 15.06
C VAL A 76 -13.94 -3.29 15.87
N SER A 77 -13.86 -1.95 15.90
CA SER A 77 -14.81 -1.12 16.65
C SER A 77 -16.24 -1.20 16.12
N VAL A 78 -16.43 -1.42 14.82
CA VAL A 78 -17.76 -1.62 14.22
C VAL A 78 -18.33 -3.00 14.55
N LYS A 79 -17.51 -4.03 14.81
CA LYS A 79 -18.00 -5.35 15.24
C LYS A 79 -18.39 -5.41 16.71
N GLU A 80 -17.85 -4.51 17.54
CA GLU A 80 -18.16 -4.44 18.98
C GLU A 80 -19.44 -3.66 19.30
N ASN A 81 -19.96 -2.87 18.35
CA ASN A 81 -21.27 -2.19 18.45
C ASN A 81 -22.37 -2.99 17.76
#